data_AF-A0A8X6UBI9-F1
#
_entry.id   AF-A0A8X6UBI9-F1
#
_cell.length_a   1.000
_cell.length_b   1.000
_cell.length_c   1.000
_cell.angle_alpha   90.00
_cell.angle_beta   90.00
_cell.angle_gamma   90.00
#
_symmetry.space_group_name_H-M   'P 1'
#
loop_
_entity.id
_entity.type
_entity.pdbx_description
1 polymer ?
#
loop_
_entity_poly.entity_id
_entity_poly.type
_entity_poly.pdbx_seq_one_letter_code
_entity_poly.pdbx_strand_id
1 'polypeptide(L)'
;MAPIMSKKPAPTPALPETLIEPIQPSSVIVIHPGSKYLRFGRASEAFPKAISHVIARRNKLGPSPIHKDPVLVPLINLNSELTTSLNEIQNAISTVLASCLTREGKLRYSVPSNVVTEHNETVKPQIVCGQSEISWTKLEENQEFLIGDDVLYLNPVENFNIHWPIQRGQLNLHAGVGGSLSSIISDLEAIWSTAFQKYLDINPKDLKSYKAVLVIPDVYKREHIKELVNLLLNRLGFMSCFVHLESVCATFGAGVSFACVVDVGDQKTTISCVEDGISHRKTRLNINYGGNDITRLFYWLQEKLSFPYPCSLELPLDALMMQDLKEKFCHVNLDICGIQDKSFLVKRPGQPAIRYVIKVGDECLIAPLALFHPELLGITGTKKIRTQQRNEGMPDDPHDELYLIQTQRRGVKDTAEGPSEQSFAEDSHLNTSILDDDIDSTDPPPSISIKEVEQDLNCDQLLGIDQAIVQSIERCDCDELKMKMYSCILLVGGGMMFTGIHTWLRNRLQVQIPIMFRNEQFEIITRPKDMDPRVTVWKGAALMSCLDTAQEFWIKQKEWAKYSVKVLREKAPFTW
;
A
#
# COMPACT_ATOMS: atom_id res chain seq x y z
N MET A 1 37.79 36.46 -67.50
CA MET A 1 37.80 35.75 -66.21
C MET A 1 36.37 35.36 -65.88
N ALA A 2 36.08 34.07 -65.86
CA ALA A 2 34.74 33.52 -65.61
C ALA A 2 34.36 33.61 -64.11
N PRO A 3 33.07 33.72 -63.75
CA PRO A 3 32.65 33.78 -62.36
C PRO A 3 32.66 32.38 -61.73
N ILE A 4 33.20 32.30 -60.52
CA ILE A 4 33.30 31.09 -59.71
C ILE A 4 31.90 30.75 -59.17
N MET A 5 31.34 29.61 -59.60
CA MET A 5 30.09 29.07 -59.04
C MET A 5 30.37 28.42 -57.69
N SER A 6 29.77 28.94 -56.62
CA SER A 6 29.74 28.29 -55.31
C SER A 6 28.78 27.10 -55.33
N LYS A 7 29.30 25.88 -55.10
CA LYS A 7 28.49 24.69 -54.88
C LYS A 7 27.77 24.81 -53.54
N LYS A 8 26.44 24.83 -53.53
CA LYS A 8 25.64 24.60 -52.32
C LYS A 8 25.91 23.18 -51.81
N PRO A 9 26.06 22.97 -50.49
CA PRO A 9 26.16 21.63 -49.94
C PRO A 9 24.84 20.88 -50.15
N ALA A 10 24.94 19.59 -50.48
CA ALA A 10 23.78 18.73 -50.63
C ALA A 10 23.01 18.62 -49.29
N PRO A 11 21.68 18.54 -49.31
CA PRO A 11 20.91 18.34 -48.08
C PRO A 11 21.28 16.98 -47.48
N THR A 12 21.73 17.01 -46.23
CA THR A 12 21.89 15.81 -45.40
C THR A 12 20.55 15.09 -45.33
N PRO A 13 20.45 13.78 -45.58
CA PRO A 13 19.20 13.07 -45.40
C PRO A 13 18.83 13.12 -43.92
N ALA A 14 17.75 13.83 -43.58
CA ALA A 14 17.17 13.76 -42.25
C ALA A 14 16.76 12.31 -42.01
N LEU A 15 17.32 11.70 -40.96
CA LEU A 15 16.78 10.46 -40.41
C LEU A 15 15.28 10.71 -40.16
N PRO A 16 14.38 9.79 -40.54
CA PRO A 16 12.98 9.94 -40.20
C PRO A 16 12.90 10.02 -38.67
N GLU A 17 12.54 11.19 -38.13
CA GLU A 17 12.01 11.28 -36.78
C GLU A 17 10.85 10.30 -36.75
N THR A 18 11.03 9.19 -36.03
CA THR A 18 9.91 8.31 -35.72
C THR A 18 8.94 9.17 -34.91
N LEU A 19 7.90 9.68 -35.57
CA LEU A 19 6.81 10.38 -34.93
C LEU A 19 6.18 9.38 -33.95
N ILE A 20 6.59 9.43 -32.69
CA ILE A 20 6.02 8.58 -31.67
C ILE A 20 4.61 9.13 -31.41
N GLU A 21 3.60 8.36 -31.78
CA GLU A 21 2.22 8.77 -31.57
C GLU A 21 1.95 8.97 -30.06
N PRO A 22 1.34 10.10 -29.67
CA PRO A 22 1.05 10.38 -28.28
C PRO A 22 0.07 9.34 -27.74
N ILE A 23 0.33 8.88 -26.52
CA ILE A 23 -0.48 7.85 -25.88
C ILE A 23 -1.85 8.44 -25.55
N GLN A 24 -2.90 7.84 -26.11
CA GLN A 24 -4.27 8.27 -25.85
C GLN A 24 -4.70 7.85 -24.42
N PRO A 25 -5.04 8.80 -23.53
CA PRO A 25 -5.39 8.48 -22.13
C PRO A 25 -6.61 7.56 -21.99
N SER A 26 -7.50 7.54 -22.98
CA SER A 26 -8.67 6.65 -23.03
C SER A 26 -8.31 5.18 -23.26
N SER A 27 -7.12 4.91 -23.81
CA SER A 27 -6.57 3.57 -24.07
C SER A 27 -5.70 3.02 -22.93
N VAL A 28 -5.55 3.78 -21.84
CA VAL A 28 -4.73 3.42 -20.68
C VAL A 28 -5.63 3.11 -19.50
N ILE A 29 -5.50 1.91 -18.93
CA ILE A 29 -6.17 1.50 -17.70
C ILE A 29 -5.17 1.61 -16.55
N VAL A 30 -5.49 2.42 -15.55
CA VAL A 30 -4.70 2.56 -14.33
C VAL A 30 -5.29 1.65 -13.26
N ILE A 31 -4.45 0.80 -12.68
CA ILE A 31 -4.79 -0.21 -11.68
C ILE A 31 -3.99 0.11 -10.41
N HIS A 32 -4.70 0.43 -9.34
CA HIS A 32 -4.14 0.70 -8.01
C HIS A 32 -4.75 -0.28 -7.00
N PRO A 33 -4.13 -1.46 -6.81
CA PRO A 33 -4.57 -2.45 -5.84
C PRO A 33 -4.28 -2.00 -4.41
N GLY A 34 -5.24 -2.22 -3.51
CA GLY A 34 -5.06 -2.04 -2.07
C GLY A 34 -5.56 -3.25 -1.30
N SER A 35 -5.28 -3.32 0.01
CA SER A 35 -5.74 -4.43 0.85
C SER A 35 -7.27 -4.51 0.92
N LYS A 36 -7.93 -3.36 1.08
CA LYS A 36 -9.40 -3.29 1.18
C LYS A 36 -10.08 -2.89 -0.12
N TYR A 37 -9.51 -1.97 -0.88
CA TYR A 37 -10.15 -1.45 -2.09
C TYR A 37 -9.22 -1.57 -3.29
N LEU A 38 -9.77 -2.05 -4.40
CA LEU A 38 -9.18 -1.92 -5.73
C LEU A 38 -9.67 -0.61 -6.34
N ARG A 39 -8.73 0.25 -6.76
CA ARG A 39 -9.03 1.47 -7.51
C ARG A 39 -8.57 1.29 -8.94
N PHE A 40 -9.45 1.55 -9.89
CA PHE A 40 -9.14 1.36 -11.29
C PHE A 40 -9.99 2.28 -12.18
N GLY A 41 -9.52 2.53 -13.40
CA GLY A 41 -10.24 3.37 -14.36
C GLY A 41 -9.36 3.71 -15.56
N ARG A 42 -9.95 4.41 -16.53
CA ARG A 42 -9.17 4.95 -17.66
C ARG A 42 -8.38 6.17 -17.22
N ALA A 43 -7.19 6.39 -17.76
CA ALA A 43 -6.40 7.58 -17.44
C ALA A 43 -7.11 8.89 -17.83
N SER A 44 -8.03 8.84 -18.80
CA SER A 44 -8.90 9.96 -19.19
C SER A 44 -9.99 10.29 -18.17
N GLU A 45 -10.30 9.39 -17.21
CA GLU A 45 -11.38 9.61 -16.25
C GLU A 45 -10.98 10.60 -15.15
N ALA A 46 -11.95 11.35 -14.65
CA ALA A 46 -11.73 12.31 -13.57
C ALA A 46 -11.38 11.59 -12.25
N PHE A 47 -12.09 10.49 -11.96
CA PHE A 47 -11.98 9.71 -10.74
C PHE A 47 -11.98 8.21 -11.05
N PRO A 48 -11.26 7.38 -10.27
CA PRO A 48 -11.30 5.94 -10.41
C PRO A 48 -12.64 5.38 -9.93
N LYS A 49 -12.99 4.22 -10.46
CA LYS A 49 -13.91 3.28 -9.80
C LYS A 49 -13.19 2.67 -8.58
N ALA A 50 -13.93 2.43 -7.51
CA ALA A 50 -13.45 1.76 -6.32
C ALA A 50 -14.41 0.65 -5.91
N ILE A 51 -13.90 -0.56 -5.71
CA ILE A 51 -14.65 -1.72 -5.23
C ILE A 51 -13.88 -2.41 -4.11
N SER A 52 -14.57 -3.15 -3.24
CA SER A 52 -13.90 -4.01 -2.26
C SER A 52 -13.00 -5.03 -2.97
N HIS A 53 -11.76 -5.19 -2.51
CA HIS A 53 -10.78 -6.07 -3.15
C HIS A 53 -10.90 -7.51 -2.64
N VAL A 54 -12.09 -8.09 -2.85
CA VAL A 54 -12.51 -9.36 -2.28
C VAL A 54 -13.20 -10.21 -3.34
N ILE A 55 -13.06 -11.54 -3.22
CA ILE A 55 -13.75 -12.52 -4.03
C ILE A 55 -14.36 -13.60 -3.13
N ALA A 56 -15.57 -14.04 -3.46
CA ALA A 56 -16.16 -15.24 -2.89
C ALA A 56 -16.14 -16.34 -3.95
N ARG A 57 -15.55 -17.50 -3.66
CA ARG A 57 -15.55 -18.68 -4.55
C ARG A 57 -16.41 -19.79 -4.00
N ARG A 58 -17.27 -20.37 -4.83
CA ARG A 58 -18.13 -21.48 -4.45
C ARG A 58 -17.27 -22.66 -3.99
N ASN A 59 -17.57 -23.18 -2.80
CA ASN A 59 -16.87 -24.33 -2.26
C ASN A 59 -17.37 -25.61 -2.96
N LYS A 60 -16.51 -26.22 -3.78
CA LYS A 60 -16.81 -27.46 -4.53
C LYS A 60 -16.50 -28.74 -3.74
N LEU A 61 -15.81 -28.64 -2.59
CA LEU A 61 -15.26 -29.78 -1.83
C LEU A 61 -16.21 -30.34 -0.75
N GLY A 62 -17.51 -30.02 -0.80
CA GLY A 62 -18.50 -30.48 0.18
C GLY A 62 -18.48 -29.68 1.50
N PRO A 63 -19.03 -30.20 2.61
CA PRO A 63 -19.16 -29.50 3.89
C PRO A 63 -17.84 -29.41 4.68
N SER A 64 -16.73 -29.13 4.01
CA SER A 64 -15.49 -28.69 4.67
C SER A 64 -15.71 -27.32 5.35
N PRO A 65 -14.94 -26.98 6.40
CA PRO A 65 -15.03 -25.66 7.01
C PRO A 65 -14.81 -24.58 5.93
N ILE A 66 -15.77 -23.67 5.83
CA ILE A 66 -15.72 -22.57 4.87
C ILE A 66 -14.57 -21.65 5.26
N HIS A 67 -13.64 -21.42 4.33
CA HIS A 67 -12.55 -20.47 4.52
C HIS A 67 -13.09 -19.04 4.40
N LYS A 68 -12.81 -18.20 5.38
CA LYS A 68 -13.17 -16.77 5.33
C LYS A 68 -11.99 -15.94 5.82
N ASP A 69 -11.35 -15.24 4.90
CA ASP A 69 -10.41 -14.20 5.28
C ASP A 69 -11.16 -13.08 6.03
N PRO A 70 -10.61 -12.59 7.16
CA PRO A 70 -11.33 -11.65 8.02
C PRO A 70 -11.39 -10.26 7.41
N VAL A 71 -12.56 -9.61 7.50
CA VAL A 71 -12.77 -8.23 7.02
C VAL A 71 -11.98 -7.21 7.86
N LEU A 72 -11.95 -7.42 9.18
CA LEU A 72 -11.14 -6.64 10.12
C LEU A 72 -10.07 -7.54 10.72
N VAL A 73 -8.87 -6.98 10.93
CA VAL A 73 -7.76 -7.65 11.62
C VAL A 73 -8.29 -8.27 12.92
N PRO A 74 -8.08 -9.58 13.17
CA PRO A 74 -8.66 -10.26 14.32
C PRO A 74 -8.09 -9.73 15.64
N LEU A 75 -8.92 -9.80 16.67
CA LEU A 75 -8.47 -9.58 18.05
C LEU A 75 -7.57 -10.77 18.44
N ILE A 76 -6.42 -10.50 19.04
CA ILE A 76 -5.60 -11.58 19.61
C ILE A 76 -6.21 -12.02 20.94
N ASN A 77 -5.86 -13.23 21.39
CA ASN A 77 -6.19 -13.64 22.75
C ASN A 77 -5.41 -12.77 23.74
N LEU A 78 -6.10 -11.82 24.34
CA LEU A 78 -5.53 -10.91 25.33
C LEU A 78 -5.34 -11.67 26.65
N ASN A 79 -4.10 -11.75 27.12
CA ASN A 79 -3.84 -12.18 28.49
C ASN A 79 -4.13 -11.01 29.47
N SER A 80 -4.20 -11.32 30.75
CA SER A 80 -4.47 -10.32 31.79
C SER A 80 -3.39 -9.22 31.84
N GLU A 81 -2.13 -9.60 31.68
CA GLU A 81 -0.99 -8.68 31.70
C GLU A 81 -1.04 -7.64 30.57
N LEU A 82 -1.25 -8.08 29.33
CA LEU A 82 -1.35 -7.18 28.17
C LEU A 82 -2.58 -6.29 28.30
N THR A 83 -3.70 -6.81 28.82
CA THR A 83 -4.90 -6.01 29.07
C THR A 83 -4.64 -4.89 30.07
N THR A 84 -3.93 -5.19 31.17
CA THR A 84 -3.52 -4.19 32.16
C THR A 84 -2.60 -3.15 31.55
N SER A 85 -1.56 -3.56 30.81
CA SER A 85 -0.65 -2.64 30.12
C SER A 85 -1.37 -1.71 29.14
N LEU A 86 -2.32 -2.24 28.35
CA LEU A 86 -3.12 -1.44 27.43
C LEU A 86 -4.02 -0.43 28.16
N ASN A 87 -4.59 -0.80 29.31
CA ASN A 87 -5.37 0.11 30.15
C ASN A 87 -4.49 1.22 30.74
N GLU A 88 -3.26 0.92 31.16
CA GLU A 88 -2.30 1.91 31.65
C GLU A 88 -1.93 2.92 30.56
N ILE A 89 -1.67 2.45 29.34
CA ILE A 89 -1.39 3.31 28.18
C ILE A 89 -2.60 4.19 27.86
N GLN A 90 -3.79 3.63 27.84
CA GLN A 90 -5.04 4.37 27.67
C GLN A 90 -5.17 5.49 28.73
N ASN A 91 -4.92 5.18 30.01
CA ASN A 91 -4.96 6.15 31.10
C ASN A 91 -3.89 7.24 30.99
N ALA A 92 -2.68 6.87 30.55
CA ALA A 92 -1.60 7.82 30.30
C ALA A 92 -1.98 8.81 29.20
N ILE A 93 -2.57 8.34 28.10
CA ILE A 93 -3.06 9.20 27.03
C ILE A 93 -4.17 10.12 27.54
N SER A 94 -5.16 9.60 28.28
CA SER A 94 -6.21 10.43 28.90
C SER A 94 -5.65 11.51 29.82
N THR A 95 -4.60 11.20 30.58
CA THR A 95 -3.93 12.16 31.47
C THR A 95 -3.22 13.26 30.68
N VAL A 96 -2.53 12.90 29.60
CA VAL A 96 -1.92 13.88 28.68
C VAL A 96 -2.98 14.74 28.00
N LEU A 97 -4.11 14.15 27.60
CA LEU A 97 -5.21 14.89 27.01
C LEU A 97 -5.81 15.91 27.99
N ALA A 98 -5.99 15.55 29.25
CA ALA A 98 -6.50 16.44 30.28
C ALA A 98 -5.57 17.64 30.57
N SER A 99 -4.25 17.49 30.36
CA SER A 99 -3.30 18.60 30.49
C SER A 99 -3.18 19.48 29.25
N CYS A 100 -3.76 19.07 28.12
CA CYS A 100 -3.75 19.87 26.89
C CYS A 100 -4.72 21.05 26.97
N LEU A 101 -4.34 22.15 26.33
CA LEU A 101 -5.19 23.34 26.17
C LEU A 101 -6.04 23.24 24.90
N THR A 102 -7.30 23.67 25.01
CA THR A 102 -8.16 24.02 23.88
C THR A 102 -7.69 25.30 23.20
N ARG A 103 -8.23 25.63 22.02
CA ARG A 103 -7.94 26.90 21.32
C ARG A 103 -8.32 28.13 22.13
N GLU A 104 -9.26 28.01 23.06
CA GLU A 104 -9.64 29.08 24.00
C GLU A 104 -8.67 29.23 25.19
N GLY A 105 -7.60 28.43 25.26
CA GLY A 105 -6.64 28.45 26.36
C GLY A 105 -7.17 27.81 27.66
N LYS A 106 -8.29 27.08 27.59
CA LYS A 106 -8.83 26.30 28.72
C LYS A 106 -8.29 24.88 28.69
N LEU A 107 -8.00 24.31 29.86
CA LEU A 107 -7.67 22.89 29.99
C LEU A 107 -8.83 22.02 29.53
N ARG A 108 -8.51 20.92 28.85
CA ARG A 108 -9.50 19.86 28.60
C ARG A 108 -9.90 19.23 29.93
N TYR A 109 -11.17 18.86 30.03
CA TYR A 109 -11.66 18.04 31.14
C TYR A 109 -12.02 16.67 30.60
N SER A 110 -11.64 15.62 31.33
CA SER A 110 -12.03 14.25 31.00
C SER A 110 -13.40 13.93 31.58
N VAL A 111 -14.14 13.06 30.90
CA VAL A 111 -15.42 12.56 31.38
C VAL A 111 -15.22 11.19 32.03
N PRO A 112 -15.73 10.97 33.26
CA PRO A 112 -15.76 9.64 33.86
C PRO A 112 -16.50 8.63 32.98
N SER A 113 -15.85 7.52 32.66
CA SER A 113 -16.40 6.47 31.77
C SER A 113 -17.72 5.88 32.29
N ASN A 114 -17.94 5.84 33.62
CA ASN A 114 -19.15 5.29 34.22
C ASN A 114 -20.42 6.03 33.75
N VAL A 115 -20.36 7.35 33.54
CA VAL A 115 -21.51 8.13 33.06
C VAL A 115 -21.93 7.68 31.65
N VAL A 116 -20.94 7.35 30.81
CA VAL A 116 -21.18 6.85 29.45
C VAL A 116 -21.71 5.42 29.50
N THR A 117 -21.07 4.55 30.30
CA THR A 117 -21.46 3.16 30.49
C THR A 117 -22.90 3.04 31.00
N GLU A 118 -23.24 3.72 32.11
CA GLU A 118 -24.59 3.69 32.73
C GLU A 118 -25.67 4.14 31.74
N HIS A 119 -25.39 5.16 30.91
CA HIS A 119 -26.33 5.57 29.87
C HIS A 119 -26.47 4.51 28.78
N ASN A 120 -25.35 4.06 28.21
CA ASN A 120 -25.33 3.15 27.07
C ASN A 120 -25.97 1.79 27.40
N GLU A 121 -25.83 1.29 28.64
CA GLU A 121 -26.50 0.07 29.11
C GLU A 121 -28.03 0.16 29.04
N THR A 122 -28.58 1.36 29.19
CA THR A 122 -30.04 1.60 29.18
C THR A 122 -30.59 1.93 27.78
N VAL A 123 -29.72 2.09 26.78
CA VAL A 123 -30.13 2.47 25.42
C VAL A 123 -30.98 1.36 24.79
N LYS A 124 -32.19 1.74 24.36
CA LYS A 124 -33.10 0.84 23.66
C LYS A 124 -33.03 1.04 22.14
N PRO A 125 -33.08 -0.04 21.35
CA PRO A 125 -33.15 0.05 19.89
C PRO A 125 -34.43 0.76 19.43
N GLN A 126 -34.31 1.69 18.49
CA GLN A 126 -35.43 2.42 17.90
C GLN A 126 -35.65 1.95 16.45
N ILE A 127 -36.78 1.29 16.18
CA ILE A 127 -37.11 0.86 14.80
C ILE A 127 -37.47 2.10 13.99
N VAL A 128 -36.71 2.36 12.92
CA VAL A 128 -36.93 3.50 12.00
C VAL A 128 -37.85 3.11 10.85
N CYS A 129 -37.64 1.92 10.28
CA CYS A 129 -38.50 1.36 9.25
C CYS A 129 -38.67 -0.16 9.45
N GLY A 130 -39.82 -0.67 9.00
CA GLY A 130 -40.18 -2.09 9.14
C GLY A 130 -39.27 -3.05 8.33
N GLN A 131 -38.68 -2.57 7.24
CA GLN A 131 -37.75 -3.35 6.43
C GLN A 131 -36.63 -2.46 5.89
N SER A 132 -35.39 -2.90 6.09
CA SER A 132 -34.20 -2.29 5.53
C SER A 132 -34.22 -2.36 3.99
N GLU A 133 -33.70 -1.31 3.34
CA GLU A 133 -33.52 -1.23 1.88
C GLU A 133 -32.42 -2.17 1.37
N ILE A 134 -31.60 -2.71 2.28
CA ILE A 134 -30.51 -3.62 1.94
C ILE A 134 -31.08 -5.02 1.69
N SER A 135 -30.63 -5.69 0.62
CA SER A 135 -30.99 -7.07 0.31
C SER A 135 -29.73 -7.93 0.17
N TRP A 136 -29.87 -9.24 0.38
CA TRP A 136 -28.79 -10.19 0.10
C TRP A 136 -28.49 -10.19 -1.40
N THR A 137 -27.22 -10.38 -1.73
CA THR A 137 -26.77 -10.56 -3.11
C THR A 137 -27.53 -11.74 -3.74
N LYS A 138 -28.16 -11.49 -4.88
CA LYS A 138 -28.86 -12.54 -5.64
C LYS A 138 -27.84 -13.37 -6.39
N LEU A 139 -27.94 -14.70 -6.23
CA LEU A 139 -27.05 -15.65 -6.88
C LEU A 139 -27.70 -16.21 -8.15
N GLU A 140 -26.90 -16.40 -9.19
CA GLU A 140 -27.29 -17.18 -10.37
C GLU A 140 -27.04 -18.68 -10.13
N GLU A 141 -27.84 -19.56 -10.77
CA GLU A 141 -27.86 -21.01 -10.51
C GLU A 141 -26.48 -21.70 -10.65
N ASN A 142 -25.59 -21.16 -11.48
CA ASN A 142 -24.24 -21.70 -11.73
C ASN A 142 -23.11 -20.70 -11.43
N GLN A 143 -23.36 -19.72 -10.56
CA GLN A 143 -22.36 -18.70 -10.25
C GLN A 143 -21.17 -19.32 -9.50
N GLU A 144 -20.00 -19.35 -10.15
CA GLU A 144 -18.78 -19.92 -9.58
C GLU A 144 -18.11 -19.01 -8.55
N PHE A 145 -18.18 -17.70 -8.77
CA PHE A 145 -17.62 -16.69 -7.88
C PHE A 145 -18.38 -15.36 -7.94
N LEU A 146 -18.19 -14.54 -6.92
CA LEU A 146 -18.64 -13.15 -6.81
C LEU A 146 -17.45 -12.27 -6.45
N ILE A 147 -17.48 -11.00 -6.83
CA ILE A 147 -16.39 -10.05 -6.53
C ILE A 147 -16.93 -8.77 -5.92
N GLY A 148 -16.06 -8.01 -5.26
CA GLY A 148 -16.41 -6.65 -4.85
C GLY A 148 -17.42 -6.60 -3.72
N ASP A 149 -18.18 -5.53 -3.68
CA ASP A 149 -19.13 -5.26 -2.59
C ASP A 149 -20.25 -6.32 -2.52
N ASP A 150 -20.57 -6.98 -3.64
CA ASP A 150 -21.54 -8.08 -3.70
C ASP A 150 -21.17 -9.24 -2.76
N VAL A 151 -19.87 -9.44 -2.47
CA VAL A 151 -19.39 -10.43 -1.49
C VAL A 151 -19.74 -10.05 -0.06
N LEU A 152 -19.73 -8.75 0.27
CA LEU A 152 -20.02 -8.26 1.62
C LEU A 152 -21.50 -8.40 2.00
N TYR A 153 -22.37 -8.50 0.99
CA TYR A 153 -23.80 -8.78 1.11
C TYR A 153 -24.15 -10.23 0.75
N LEU A 154 -23.19 -11.15 0.77
CA LEU A 154 -23.48 -12.56 0.60
C LEU A 154 -24.20 -13.11 1.83
N ASN A 155 -25.25 -13.90 1.61
CA ASN A 155 -25.97 -14.56 2.69
C ASN A 155 -25.01 -15.56 3.39
N PRO A 156 -24.82 -15.49 4.73
CA PRO A 156 -23.88 -16.36 5.45
C PRO A 156 -24.13 -17.86 5.35
N VAL A 157 -25.35 -18.26 4.96
CA VAL A 157 -25.75 -19.66 4.74
C VAL A 157 -25.17 -20.23 3.43
N GLU A 158 -24.77 -19.36 2.50
CA GLU A 158 -24.23 -19.76 1.20
C GLU A 158 -22.83 -20.37 1.33
N ASN A 159 -22.59 -21.43 0.55
CA ASN A 159 -21.35 -22.21 0.64
C ASN A 159 -20.23 -21.62 -0.22
N PHE A 160 -19.69 -20.46 0.18
CA PHE A 160 -18.60 -19.77 -0.50
C PHE A 160 -17.43 -19.51 0.45
N ASN A 161 -16.22 -19.82 -0.03
CA ASN A 161 -14.99 -19.34 0.58
C ASN A 161 -14.78 -17.86 0.23
N ILE A 162 -14.36 -17.05 1.20
CA ILE A 162 -14.11 -15.62 1.01
C ILE A 162 -12.61 -15.37 1.09
N HIS A 163 -12.06 -14.72 0.06
CA HIS A 163 -10.64 -14.45 -0.06
C HIS A 163 -10.40 -12.94 -0.26
N TRP A 164 -9.44 -12.40 0.50
CA TRP A 164 -8.88 -11.06 0.32
C TRP A 164 -7.48 -11.22 -0.27
N PRO A 165 -7.28 -11.06 -1.59
CA PRO A 165 -6.02 -11.42 -2.25
C PRO A 165 -4.81 -10.58 -1.81
N ILE A 166 -5.06 -9.40 -1.22
CA ILE A 166 -4.04 -8.50 -0.70
C ILE A 166 -4.27 -8.26 0.79
N GLN A 167 -3.24 -8.47 1.60
CA GLN A 167 -3.23 -8.19 3.02
C GLN A 167 -1.99 -7.35 3.37
N ARG A 168 -2.19 -6.25 4.12
CA ARG A 168 -1.12 -5.30 4.51
C ARG A 168 -0.23 -4.85 3.34
N GLY A 169 -0.84 -4.65 2.15
CA GLY A 169 -0.17 -4.22 0.94
C GLY A 169 0.70 -5.28 0.24
N GLN A 170 0.58 -6.55 0.61
CA GLN A 170 1.27 -7.68 -0.04
C GLN A 170 0.25 -8.74 -0.45
N LEU A 171 0.63 -9.64 -1.36
CA LEU A 171 -0.19 -10.82 -1.67
C LEU A 171 -0.45 -11.62 -0.38
N ASN A 172 -1.70 -12.00 -0.13
CA ASN A 172 -2.15 -12.67 1.09
C ASN A 172 -1.80 -14.17 1.12
N LEU A 173 -0.50 -14.48 1.15
CA LEU A 173 -0.01 -15.85 1.18
C LEU A 173 -0.24 -16.51 2.55
N HIS A 174 -0.89 -17.68 2.57
CA HIS A 174 -1.12 -18.47 3.77
C HIS A 174 -1.36 -19.96 3.47
N ALA A 175 -1.30 -20.82 4.49
CA ALA A 175 -1.46 -22.27 4.35
C ALA A 175 -2.92 -22.73 4.10
N GLY A 176 -3.90 -21.89 4.43
CA GLY A 176 -5.33 -22.16 4.20
C GLY A 176 -5.74 -22.14 2.72
N VAL A 177 -7.00 -22.49 2.46
CA VAL A 177 -7.59 -22.53 1.11
C VAL A 177 -7.46 -21.18 0.42
N GLY A 178 -6.99 -21.16 -0.82
CA GLY A 178 -6.81 -19.93 -1.61
C GLY A 178 -5.53 -19.14 -1.31
N GLY A 179 -4.73 -19.55 -0.31
CA GLY A 179 -3.52 -18.82 0.10
C GLY A 179 -2.25 -19.12 -0.69
N SER A 180 -2.30 -19.99 -1.71
CA SER A 180 -1.16 -20.22 -2.60
C SER A 180 -0.99 -19.08 -3.60
N LEU A 181 0.24 -18.80 -4.03
CA LEU A 181 0.52 -17.75 -5.03
C LEU A 181 -0.35 -17.92 -6.29
N SER A 182 -0.43 -19.13 -6.83
CA SER A 182 -1.26 -19.45 -8.00
C SER A 182 -2.75 -19.15 -7.79
N SER A 183 -3.29 -19.45 -6.60
CA SER A 183 -4.69 -19.18 -6.26
C SER A 183 -4.95 -17.68 -6.17
N ILE A 184 -4.08 -16.95 -5.49
CA ILE A 184 -4.17 -15.49 -5.36
C ILE A 184 -4.12 -14.80 -6.72
N ILE A 185 -3.20 -15.20 -7.62
CA ILE A 185 -3.15 -14.61 -8.97
C ILE A 185 -4.41 -14.95 -9.76
N SER A 186 -4.98 -16.15 -9.59
CA SER A 186 -6.27 -16.52 -10.19
C SER A 186 -7.44 -15.67 -9.66
N ASP A 187 -7.41 -15.33 -8.38
CA ASP A 187 -8.38 -14.45 -7.74
C ASP A 187 -8.27 -13.01 -8.26
N LEU A 188 -7.04 -12.49 -8.34
CA LEU A 188 -6.78 -11.18 -8.93
C LEU A 188 -7.22 -11.11 -10.40
N GLU A 189 -6.96 -12.14 -11.20
CA GLU A 189 -7.44 -12.21 -12.59
C GLU A 189 -8.96 -12.13 -12.66
N ALA A 190 -9.66 -12.94 -11.85
CA ALA A 190 -11.11 -12.98 -11.82
C ALA A 190 -11.71 -11.64 -11.36
N ILE A 191 -11.15 -11.03 -10.31
CA ILE A 191 -11.59 -9.72 -9.82
C ILE A 191 -11.37 -8.66 -10.89
N TRP A 192 -10.16 -8.54 -11.44
CA TRP A 192 -9.81 -7.44 -12.33
C TRP A 192 -10.54 -7.56 -13.67
N SER A 193 -10.57 -8.75 -14.27
CA SER A 193 -11.30 -9.00 -15.52
C SER A 193 -12.78 -8.67 -15.39
N THR A 194 -13.43 -9.18 -14.33
CA THR A 194 -14.85 -8.90 -14.07
C THR A 194 -15.09 -7.42 -13.75
N ALA A 195 -14.17 -6.77 -13.03
CA ALA A 195 -14.27 -5.35 -12.72
C ALA A 195 -14.17 -4.46 -13.97
N PHE A 196 -13.24 -4.76 -14.89
CA PHE A 196 -13.13 -4.03 -16.15
C PHE A 196 -14.36 -4.24 -17.04
N GLN A 197 -14.90 -5.46 -17.07
CA GLN A 197 -16.12 -5.75 -17.81
C GLN A 197 -17.34 -5.03 -17.22
N LYS A 198 -17.55 -5.10 -15.90
CA LYS A 198 -18.74 -4.58 -15.22
C LYS A 198 -18.75 -3.06 -15.07
N TYR A 199 -17.59 -2.43 -14.85
CA TYR A 199 -17.53 -1.01 -14.47
C TYR A 199 -16.87 -0.11 -15.52
N LEU A 200 -16.12 -0.67 -16.46
CA LEU A 200 -15.54 0.08 -17.59
C LEU A 200 -16.15 -0.32 -18.94
N ASP A 201 -17.04 -1.31 -18.99
CA ASP A 201 -17.62 -1.83 -20.23
C ASP A 201 -16.57 -2.35 -21.22
N ILE A 202 -15.50 -2.98 -20.72
CA ILE A 202 -14.41 -3.53 -21.54
C ILE A 202 -14.51 -5.05 -21.57
N ASN A 203 -14.70 -5.63 -22.75
CA ASN A 203 -14.64 -7.07 -22.91
C ASN A 203 -13.20 -7.56 -22.66
N PRO A 204 -12.99 -8.66 -21.91
CA PRO A 204 -11.65 -9.20 -21.70
C PRO A 204 -10.84 -9.42 -22.99
N LYS A 205 -11.50 -9.74 -24.11
CA LYS A 205 -10.85 -9.94 -25.43
C LYS A 205 -10.29 -8.65 -26.04
N ASP A 206 -10.80 -7.49 -25.60
CA ASP A 206 -10.39 -6.18 -26.12
C ASP A 206 -9.21 -5.60 -25.34
N LEU A 207 -8.81 -6.20 -24.20
CA LEU A 207 -7.67 -5.72 -23.40
C LEU A 207 -6.36 -5.65 -24.20
N LYS A 208 -6.23 -6.43 -25.28
CA LYS A 208 -5.12 -6.36 -26.25
C LYS A 208 -4.96 -5.01 -26.95
N SER A 209 -5.97 -4.14 -26.94
CA SER A 209 -5.87 -2.76 -27.45
C SER A 209 -5.65 -1.73 -26.35
N TYR A 210 -5.61 -2.16 -25.09
CA TYR A 210 -5.38 -1.29 -23.94
C TYR A 210 -3.97 -1.47 -23.39
N LYS A 211 -3.47 -0.42 -22.75
CA LYS A 211 -2.25 -0.44 -21.95
C LYS A 211 -2.61 -0.42 -20.46
N ALA A 212 -1.79 -1.05 -19.61
CA ALA A 212 -2.01 -1.10 -18.16
C ALA A 212 -0.94 -0.34 -17.37
N VAL A 213 -1.35 0.48 -16.42
CA VAL A 213 -0.46 1.04 -15.40
C VAL A 213 -0.72 0.34 -14.09
N LEU A 214 0.31 -0.29 -13.53
CA LEU A 214 0.22 -0.93 -12.22
C LEU A 214 0.91 -0.09 -11.17
N VAL A 215 0.14 0.42 -10.21
CA VAL A 215 0.69 1.03 -9.00
C VAL A 215 1.07 -0.07 -8.02
N ILE A 216 2.30 -0.02 -7.50
CA ILE A 216 2.85 -1.00 -6.56
C ILE A 216 3.33 -0.33 -5.26
N PRO A 217 3.45 -1.07 -4.15
CA PRO A 217 3.99 -0.54 -2.90
C PRO A 217 5.44 -0.05 -3.02
N ASP A 218 5.84 0.92 -2.20
CA ASP A 218 7.24 1.39 -2.13
C ASP A 218 8.21 0.30 -1.68
N VAL A 219 7.77 -0.50 -0.71
CA VAL A 219 8.45 -1.70 -0.23
C VAL A 219 7.81 -2.91 -0.91
N TYR A 220 8.40 -3.34 -2.02
CA TYR A 220 7.87 -4.41 -2.87
C TYR A 220 8.71 -5.67 -2.80
N LYS A 221 8.06 -6.81 -3.09
CA LYS A 221 8.72 -8.09 -3.35
C LYS A 221 8.80 -8.32 -4.84
N ARG A 222 10.01 -8.52 -5.36
CA ARG A 222 10.27 -8.70 -6.81
C ARG A 222 9.46 -9.86 -7.39
N GLU A 223 9.35 -10.98 -6.67
CA GLU A 223 8.52 -12.13 -7.07
C GLU A 223 7.05 -11.75 -7.28
N HIS A 224 6.47 -10.96 -6.36
CA HIS A 224 5.08 -10.53 -6.50
C HIS A 224 4.90 -9.64 -7.74
N ILE A 225 5.83 -8.70 -7.99
CA ILE A 225 5.75 -7.83 -9.16
C ILE A 225 5.91 -8.63 -10.46
N LYS A 226 6.80 -9.65 -10.50
CA LYS A 226 6.91 -10.59 -11.62
C LYS A 226 5.57 -11.22 -11.95
N GLU A 227 4.89 -11.79 -10.95
CA GLU A 227 3.59 -12.44 -11.15
C GLU A 227 2.48 -11.47 -11.57
N LEU A 228 2.50 -10.23 -11.06
CA LEU A 228 1.51 -9.21 -11.45
C LEU A 228 1.75 -8.71 -12.89
N VAL A 229 3.00 -8.53 -13.32
CA VAL A 229 3.31 -8.20 -14.73
C VAL A 229 2.92 -9.34 -15.65
N ASN A 230 3.20 -10.59 -15.25
CA ASN A 230 2.76 -11.78 -15.97
C ASN A 230 1.23 -11.87 -16.05
N LEU A 231 0.51 -11.54 -14.98
CA LEU A 231 -0.95 -11.44 -14.95
C LEU A 231 -1.47 -10.42 -15.98
N LEU A 232 -0.89 -9.22 -16.02
CA LEU A 232 -1.33 -8.17 -16.97
C LEU A 232 -1.07 -8.56 -18.43
N LEU A 233 0.15 -9.00 -18.75
CA LEU A 233 0.56 -9.21 -20.15
C LEU A 233 0.12 -10.57 -20.70
N ASN A 234 0.22 -11.65 -19.92
CA ASN A 234 0.03 -13.01 -20.44
C ASN A 234 -1.37 -13.58 -20.12
N ARG A 235 -1.92 -13.30 -18.93
CA ARG A 235 -3.25 -13.81 -18.55
C ARG A 235 -4.38 -12.90 -19.02
N LEU A 236 -4.32 -11.62 -18.66
CA LEU A 236 -5.33 -10.62 -19.07
C LEU A 236 -5.12 -10.13 -20.51
N GLY A 237 -3.90 -10.19 -21.04
CA GLY A 237 -3.61 -9.91 -22.45
C GLY A 237 -3.53 -8.44 -22.80
N PHE A 238 -3.10 -7.56 -21.88
CA PHE A 238 -2.84 -6.15 -22.19
C PHE A 238 -1.75 -5.99 -23.26
N MET A 239 -1.87 -4.96 -24.10
CA MET A 239 -0.89 -4.65 -25.17
C MET A 239 0.51 -4.42 -24.60
N SER A 240 0.56 -3.63 -23.52
CA SER A 240 1.76 -3.29 -22.79
C SER A 240 1.40 -2.84 -21.38
N CYS A 241 2.33 -2.94 -20.45
CA CYS A 241 2.18 -2.37 -19.12
C CYS A 241 3.41 -1.59 -18.69
N PHE A 242 3.24 -0.66 -17.76
CA PHE A 242 4.35 -0.18 -16.95
C PHE A 242 3.95 -0.23 -15.46
N VAL A 243 4.96 -0.27 -14.61
CA VAL A 243 4.81 -0.42 -13.16
C VAL A 243 5.44 0.79 -12.47
N HIS A 244 4.80 1.32 -11.43
CA HIS A 244 5.38 2.44 -10.66
C HIS A 244 5.01 2.40 -9.18
N LEU A 245 5.91 2.92 -8.34
CA LEU A 245 5.73 3.03 -6.90
C LEU A 245 4.61 4.02 -6.51
N GLU A 246 3.87 3.68 -5.45
CA GLU A 246 2.75 4.45 -4.93
C GLU A 246 3.15 5.86 -4.43
N SER A 247 4.31 6.01 -3.78
CA SER A 247 4.75 7.33 -3.29
C SER A 247 5.03 8.32 -4.42
N VAL A 248 5.67 7.86 -5.49
CA VAL A 248 5.93 8.69 -6.66
C VAL A 248 4.62 9.03 -7.37
N CYS A 249 3.74 8.05 -7.55
CA CYS A 249 2.41 8.34 -8.07
C CYS A 249 1.66 9.36 -7.20
N ALA A 250 1.86 9.35 -5.87
CA ALA A 250 1.26 10.36 -4.98
C ALA A 250 1.78 11.78 -5.26
N THR A 251 3.09 11.97 -5.46
CA THR A 251 3.67 13.30 -5.73
C THR A 251 3.19 13.87 -7.06
N PHE A 252 3.12 13.05 -8.12
CA PHE A 252 2.51 13.44 -9.39
C PHE A 252 1.03 13.83 -9.23
N GLY A 253 0.27 13.06 -8.46
CA GLY A 253 -1.15 13.32 -8.20
C GLY A 253 -1.36 14.63 -7.43
N ALA A 254 -0.50 14.90 -6.46
CA ALA A 254 -0.52 16.14 -5.69
C ALA A 254 0.04 17.34 -6.47
N GLY A 255 0.86 17.11 -7.48
CA GLY A 255 1.53 18.16 -8.24
C GLY A 255 2.70 18.80 -7.48
N VAL A 256 3.42 18.02 -6.68
CA VAL A 256 4.62 18.44 -5.96
C VAL A 256 5.84 17.71 -6.54
N SER A 257 6.96 18.41 -6.70
CA SER A 257 8.20 17.80 -7.21
C SER A 257 8.95 17.00 -6.15
N PHE A 258 8.82 17.38 -4.87
CA PHE A 258 9.36 16.65 -3.74
C PHE A 258 8.36 16.60 -2.57
N ALA A 259 8.41 15.52 -1.80
CA ALA A 259 7.70 15.39 -0.53
C ALA A 259 8.18 14.16 0.26
N CYS A 260 8.09 14.24 1.59
CA CYS A 260 7.96 13.04 2.41
C CYS A 260 6.51 12.53 2.31
N VAL A 261 6.30 11.48 1.52
CA VAL A 261 4.97 10.90 1.30
C VAL A 261 4.63 9.94 2.43
N VAL A 262 3.48 10.13 3.05
CA VAL A 262 2.91 9.29 4.09
C VAL A 262 1.57 8.76 3.58
N ASP A 263 1.50 7.49 3.22
CA ASP A 263 0.26 6.82 2.81
C ASP A 263 -0.28 5.97 3.96
N VAL A 264 -1.34 6.45 4.61
CA VAL A 264 -2.05 5.69 5.64
C VAL A 264 -3.22 4.97 4.98
N GLY A 265 -3.08 3.67 4.77
CA GLY A 265 -4.10 2.81 4.21
C GLY A 265 -5.02 2.18 5.25
N ASP A 266 -5.75 1.15 4.82
CA ASP A 266 -6.62 0.37 5.72
C ASP A 266 -5.78 -0.54 6.64
N GLN A 267 -4.82 -1.30 6.11
CA GLN A 267 -4.06 -2.28 6.90
C GLN A 267 -2.56 -2.00 7.01
N LYS A 268 -2.07 -0.99 6.28
CA LYS A 268 -0.66 -0.60 6.23
C LYS A 268 -0.52 0.92 6.25
N THR A 269 0.65 1.37 6.70
CA THR A 269 1.13 2.74 6.55
C THR A 269 2.48 2.70 5.83
N THR A 270 2.66 3.46 4.75
CA THR A 270 3.94 3.57 4.05
C THR A 270 4.48 4.99 4.12
N ILE A 271 5.80 5.11 4.23
CA ILE A 271 6.50 6.39 4.24
C ILE A 271 7.66 6.30 3.26
N SER A 272 7.80 7.31 2.40
CA SER A 272 8.94 7.41 1.48
C SER A 272 9.23 8.87 1.16
N CYS A 273 10.50 9.24 1.15
CA CYS A 273 10.96 10.52 0.62
C CYS A 273 11.07 10.41 -0.91
N VAL A 274 10.49 11.37 -1.61
CA VAL A 274 10.45 11.43 -3.08
C VAL A 274 10.95 12.79 -3.54
N GLU A 275 11.89 12.80 -4.49
CA GLU A 275 12.38 14.00 -5.17
C GLU A 275 12.46 13.71 -6.67
N ASP A 276 11.93 14.63 -7.50
CA ASP A 276 12.00 14.60 -8.96
C ASP A 276 11.57 13.27 -9.59
N GLY A 277 10.51 12.67 -9.04
CA GLY A 277 9.96 11.39 -9.52
C GLY A 277 10.70 10.15 -9.02
N ILE A 278 11.69 10.30 -8.12
CA ILE A 278 12.49 9.19 -7.60
C ILE A 278 12.19 9.01 -6.10
N SER A 279 11.79 7.80 -5.72
CA SER A 279 11.67 7.40 -4.31
C SER A 279 13.01 6.91 -3.77
N HIS A 280 13.54 7.57 -2.73
CA HIS A 280 14.82 7.22 -2.12
C HIS A 280 14.72 5.92 -1.32
N ARG A 281 15.38 4.87 -1.81
CA ARG A 281 15.28 3.50 -1.28
C ARG A 281 15.50 3.38 0.23
N LYS A 282 16.49 4.09 0.79
CA LYS A 282 16.82 4.05 2.23
C LYS A 282 15.71 4.62 3.11
N THR A 283 14.87 5.50 2.57
CA THR A 283 13.80 6.18 3.33
C THR A 283 12.52 5.36 3.42
N ARG A 284 12.37 4.33 2.57
CA ARG A 284 11.13 3.56 2.44
C ARG A 284 10.84 2.75 3.70
N LEU A 285 9.71 3.04 4.33
CA LEU A 285 9.14 2.31 5.45
C LEU A 285 7.77 1.74 5.10
N ASN A 286 7.51 0.51 5.52
CA ASN A 286 6.19 -0.12 5.48
C ASN A 286 5.85 -0.63 6.88
N ILE A 287 4.78 -0.10 7.46
CA ILE A 287 4.35 -0.38 8.83
C ILE A 287 3.01 -1.12 8.78
N ASN A 288 2.94 -2.23 9.49
CA ASN A 288 1.77 -3.13 9.49
C ASN A 288 0.62 -2.65 10.39
N TYR A 289 0.24 -1.38 10.33
CA TYR A 289 -1.01 -0.89 10.90
C TYR A 289 -1.66 0.18 10.00
N GLY A 290 -2.98 0.32 10.10
CA GLY A 290 -3.73 1.37 9.41
C GLY A 290 -5.14 1.58 9.99
N GLY A 291 -6.04 2.11 9.17
CA GLY A 291 -7.42 2.41 9.57
C GLY A 291 -8.25 1.21 10.06
N ASN A 292 -7.86 -0.01 9.72
CA ASN A 292 -8.47 -1.28 10.11
C ASN A 292 -8.14 -1.61 11.58
N ASP A 293 -6.88 -1.48 11.97
CA ASP A 293 -6.45 -1.64 13.37
C ASP A 293 -7.11 -0.58 14.27
N ILE A 294 -7.26 0.66 13.79
CA ILE A 294 -8.02 1.71 14.50
C ILE A 294 -9.50 1.33 14.63
N THR A 295 -10.11 0.74 13.60
CA THR A 295 -11.52 0.30 13.66
C THR A 295 -11.71 -0.77 14.73
N ARG A 296 -10.78 -1.74 14.81
CA ARG A 296 -10.80 -2.77 15.86
C ARG A 296 -10.58 -2.17 17.25
N LEU A 297 -9.63 -1.25 17.40
CA LEU A 297 -9.39 -0.55 18.67
C LEU A 297 -10.61 0.27 19.09
N PHE A 298 -11.21 0.99 18.16
CA PHE A 298 -12.40 1.78 18.43
C PHE A 298 -13.54 0.90 18.95
N TYR A 299 -13.79 -0.25 18.32
CA TYR A 299 -14.76 -1.22 18.83
C TYR A 299 -14.43 -1.72 20.24
N TRP A 300 -13.18 -2.11 20.48
CA TRP A 300 -12.75 -2.59 21.79
C TRP A 300 -12.94 -1.55 22.89
N LEU A 301 -12.72 -0.26 22.58
CA LEU A 301 -13.01 0.84 23.51
C LEU A 301 -14.52 1.02 23.72
N GLN A 302 -15.33 0.92 22.67
CA GLN A 302 -16.79 1.03 22.76
C GLN A 302 -17.41 -0.14 23.56
N GLU A 303 -16.87 -1.36 23.44
CA GLU A 303 -17.32 -2.51 24.25
C GLU A 303 -17.16 -2.27 25.76
N LYS A 304 -16.07 -1.63 26.19
CA LYS A 304 -15.87 -1.23 27.60
C LYS A 304 -16.89 -0.18 28.09
N LEU A 305 -17.53 0.53 27.16
CA LEU A 305 -18.54 1.55 27.41
C LEU A 305 -19.95 1.02 27.16
N SER A 306 -20.13 -0.30 27.28
CA SER A 306 -21.40 -1.02 27.12
C SER A 306 -22.10 -0.68 25.80
N PHE A 307 -21.36 -0.80 24.69
CA PHE A 307 -21.91 -0.60 23.35
C PHE A 307 -23.22 -1.40 23.15
N PRO A 308 -24.37 -0.75 22.89
CA PRO A 308 -25.68 -1.37 23.07
C PRO A 308 -26.09 -2.34 21.97
N TYR A 309 -25.32 -2.40 20.88
CA TYR A 309 -25.57 -3.31 19.78
C TYR A 309 -24.70 -4.56 19.92
N PRO A 310 -25.27 -5.79 19.89
CA PRO A 310 -24.50 -7.04 19.95
C PRO A 310 -23.74 -7.28 18.63
N CYS A 311 -22.66 -6.54 18.47
CA CYS A 311 -21.82 -6.50 17.27
C CYS A 311 -20.95 -7.76 17.17
N SER A 312 -20.85 -8.35 15.98
CA SER A 312 -19.84 -9.36 15.69
C SER A 312 -18.98 -8.93 14.51
N LEU A 313 -17.72 -8.57 14.77
CA LEU A 313 -16.80 -8.13 13.72
C LEU A 313 -16.35 -9.26 12.76
N GLU A 314 -16.81 -10.50 12.96
CA GLU A 314 -16.70 -11.59 11.99
C GLU A 314 -17.73 -11.45 10.86
N LEU A 315 -18.84 -10.75 11.12
CA LEU A 315 -19.86 -10.45 10.13
C LEU A 315 -19.45 -9.21 9.31
N PRO A 316 -19.39 -9.30 7.96
CA PRO A 316 -18.96 -8.18 7.12
C PRO A 316 -19.75 -6.89 7.34
N LEU A 317 -21.08 -6.98 7.53
CA LEU A 317 -21.92 -5.79 7.71
C LEU A 317 -21.65 -5.06 9.04
N ASP A 318 -21.35 -5.81 10.10
CA ASP A 318 -21.00 -5.23 11.40
C ASP A 318 -19.61 -4.59 11.37
N ALA A 319 -18.66 -5.24 10.69
CA ALA A 319 -17.33 -4.68 10.44
C ALA A 319 -17.40 -3.37 9.62
N LEU A 320 -18.22 -3.32 8.56
CA LEU A 320 -18.45 -2.11 7.77
C LEU A 320 -19.13 -1.02 8.58
N MET A 321 -20.14 -1.37 9.39
CA MET A 321 -20.80 -0.43 10.28
C MET A 321 -19.77 0.18 11.25
N MET A 322 -18.96 -0.65 11.91
CA MET A 322 -17.97 -0.17 12.87
C MET A 322 -16.92 0.76 12.23
N GLN A 323 -16.53 0.47 10.98
CA GLN A 323 -15.68 1.37 10.22
C GLN A 323 -16.36 2.72 9.93
N ASP A 324 -17.63 2.72 9.54
CA ASP A 324 -18.43 3.94 9.35
C ASP A 324 -18.55 4.74 10.66
N LEU A 325 -18.74 4.07 11.81
CA LEU A 325 -18.75 4.73 13.12
C LEU A 325 -17.39 5.39 13.42
N LYS A 326 -16.28 4.68 13.21
CA LYS A 326 -14.94 5.25 13.36
C LYS A 326 -14.76 6.48 12.47
N GLU A 327 -15.14 6.40 11.20
CA GLU A 327 -14.97 7.50 10.24
C GLU A 327 -15.85 8.72 10.57
N LYS A 328 -17.02 8.52 11.19
CA LYS A 328 -17.94 9.61 11.59
C LYS A 328 -17.67 10.17 12.99
N PHE A 329 -17.25 9.35 13.93
CA PHE A 329 -17.17 9.72 15.34
C PHE A 329 -15.76 10.10 15.76
N CYS A 330 -14.73 9.45 15.22
CA CYS A 330 -13.36 9.72 15.63
C CYS A 330 -12.82 11.05 15.09
N HIS A 331 -11.98 11.71 15.88
CA HIS A 331 -11.33 12.97 15.53
C HIS A 331 -10.00 13.10 16.26
N VAL A 332 -9.15 14.02 15.81
CA VAL A 332 -7.93 14.45 16.51
C VAL A 332 -8.00 15.97 16.74
N ASN A 333 -9.08 16.38 17.40
CA ASN A 333 -9.38 17.78 17.69
C ASN A 333 -9.50 18.00 19.21
N LEU A 334 -8.59 18.82 19.75
CA LEU A 334 -8.53 19.12 21.19
C LEU A 334 -9.63 20.06 21.68
N ASP A 335 -10.41 20.68 20.79
CA ASP A 335 -11.55 21.50 21.18
C ASP A 335 -12.81 20.67 21.47
N ILE A 336 -12.88 19.45 20.96
CA ILE A 336 -14.02 18.54 21.19
C ILE A 336 -13.76 17.81 22.51
N CYS A 337 -14.42 18.27 23.56
CA CYS A 337 -14.32 17.74 24.93
C CYS A 337 -15.71 17.34 25.44
N GLY A 338 -15.73 16.50 26.47
CA GLY A 338 -16.97 16.13 27.12
C GLY A 338 -17.76 15.03 26.41
N ILE A 339 -18.93 14.71 26.97
CA ILE A 339 -19.84 13.71 26.40
C ILE A 339 -20.49 14.28 25.14
N GLN A 340 -20.53 13.47 24.09
CA GLN A 340 -21.25 13.76 22.87
C GLN A 340 -22.36 12.72 22.66
N ASP A 341 -23.54 13.19 22.27
CA ASP A 341 -24.60 12.31 21.80
C ASP A 341 -24.37 11.98 20.32
N LYS A 342 -24.27 10.70 20.00
CA LYS A 342 -24.12 10.19 18.63
C LYS A 342 -25.23 9.20 18.34
N SER A 343 -25.51 9.02 17.05
CA SER A 343 -26.48 8.01 16.64
C SER A 343 -26.02 7.29 15.40
N PHE A 344 -26.38 6.02 15.30
CA PHE A 344 -26.09 5.18 14.15
C PHE A 344 -27.27 4.28 13.81
N LEU A 345 -27.25 3.77 12.58
CA LEU A 345 -28.29 2.93 12.02
C LEU A 345 -27.71 1.56 11.67
N VAL A 346 -28.32 0.52 12.20
CA VAL A 346 -28.05 -0.87 11.83
C VAL A 346 -29.05 -1.24 10.74
N LYS A 347 -28.55 -1.52 9.55
CA LYS A 347 -29.34 -2.01 8.42
C LYS A 347 -28.88 -3.44 8.09
N ARG A 348 -29.80 -4.41 8.14
CA ARG A 348 -29.54 -5.81 7.77
C ARG A 348 -30.57 -6.30 6.75
N PRO A 349 -30.20 -7.19 5.81
CA PRO A 349 -31.16 -7.71 4.85
C PRO A 349 -32.32 -8.46 5.50
N GLY A 350 -33.55 -8.13 5.10
CA GLY A 350 -34.77 -8.76 5.63
C GLY A 350 -35.08 -8.42 7.10
N GLN A 351 -34.37 -7.45 7.70
CA GLN A 351 -34.58 -7.00 9.07
C GLN A 351 -35.01 -5.53 9.10
N PRO A 352 -35.68 -5.06 10.17
CA PRO A 352 -35.97 -3.64 10.34
C PRO A 352 -34.67 -2.83 10.44
N ALA A 353 -34.70 -1.57 9.99
CA ALA A 353 -33.60 -0.66 10.24
C ALA A 353 -33.69 -0.11 11.66
N ILE A 354 -32.65 -0.33 12.46
CA ILE A 354 -32.66 -0.03 13.90
C ILE A 354 -31.68 1.09 14.19
N ARG A 355 -32.17 2.18 14.77
CA ARG A 355 -31.37 3.31 15.22
C ARG A 355 -31.00 3.14 16.70
N TYR A 356 -29.75 3.44 16.99
CA TYR A 356 -29.22 3.56 18.34
C TYR A 356 -28.76 5.01 18.57
N VAL A 357 -28.97 5.52 19.77
CA VAL A 357 -28.44 6.80 20.23
C VAL A 357 -27.56 6.49 21.43
N ILE A 358 -26.28 6.80 21.32
CA ILE A 358 -25.25 6.48 22.33
C ILE A 358 -24.56 7.74 22.78
N LYS A 359 -23.99 7.68 23.98
CA LYS A 359 -23.02 8.65 24.46
C LYS A 359 -21.62 8.14 24.13
N VAL A 360 -20.77 9.07 23.67
CA VAL A 360 -19.35 8.84 23.41
C VAL A 360 -18.53 9.94 24.09
N GLY A 361 -17.27 9.68 24.37
CA GLY A 361 -16.34 10.59 25.01
C GLY A 361 -14.95 10.58 24.37
N ASP A 362 -13.92 10.57 25.20
CA ASP A 362 -12.51 10.66 24.76
C ASP A 362 -12.07 9.43 23.95
N GLU A 363 -12.78 8.30 23.94
CA GLU A 363 -12.46 7.15 23.11
C GLU A 363 -12.50 7.45 21.59
N CYS A 364 -13.33 8.41 21.18
CA CYS A 364 -13.33 8.93 19.81
C CYS A 364 -12.03 9.67 19.44
N LEU A 365 -11.32 10.20 20.44
CA LEU A 365 -10.02 10.84 20.30
C LEU A 365 -8.87 9.84 20.52
N ILE A 366 -8.98 8.94 21.49
CA ILE A 366 -7.95 7.96 21.84
C ILE A 366 -7.74 6.94 20.71
N ALA A 367 -8.80 6.45 20.07
CA ALA A 367 -8.68 5.47 18.98
C ALA A 367 -7.78 5.96 17.83
N PRO A 368 -7.98 7.14 17.22
CA PRO A 368 -7.07 7.64 16.18
C PRO A 368 -5.69 8.03 16.72
N LEU A 369 -5.55 8.37 18.00
CA LEU A 369 -4.24 8.64 18.62
C LEU A 369 -3.34 7.40 18.70
N ALA A 370 -3.89 6.20 18.53
CA ALA A 370 -3.09 4.98 18.40
C ALA A 370 -2.16 4.99 17.17
N LEU A 371 -2.35 5.90 16.20
CA LEU A 371 -1.36 6.14 15.14
C LEU A 371 -0.06 6.77 15.67
N PHE A 372 -0.12 7.45 16.81
CA PHE A 372 1.03 8.08 17.49
C PHE A 372 1.46 7.30 18.75
N HIS A 373 0.56 6.47 19.27
CA HIS A 373 0.76 5.54 20.38
C HIS A 373 0.41 4.11 19.94
N PRO A 374 1.17 3.55 18.99
CA PRO A 374 0.87 2.25 18.37
C PRO A 374 0.85 1.09 19.36
N GLU A 375 1.38 1.25 20.58
CA GLU A 375 1.31 0.26 21.65
C GLU A 375 -0.14 -0.13 21.97
N LEU A 376 -1.09 0.82 21.83
CA LEU A 376 -2.53 0.55 21.93
C LEU A 376 -3.04 -0.44 20.88
N LEU A 377 -2.36 -0.54 19.73
CA LEU A 377 -2.71 -1.48 18.67
C LEU A 377 -2.22 -2.90 18.98
N GLY A 378 -1.59 -3.14 20.15
CA GLY A 378 -1.19 -4.47 20.61
C GLY A 378 -2.33 -5.49 20.63
N ILE A 379 -3.59 -5.03 20.72
CA ILE A 379 -4.79 -5.88 20.62
C ILE A 379 -4.96 -6.62 19.28
N THR A 380 -4.25 -6.17 18.25
CA THR A 380 -4.31 -6.73 16.89
C THR A 380 -2.97 -7.35 16.49
N GLY A 381 -2.22 -7.83 17.48
CA GLY A 381 -0.94 -8.51 17.31
C GLY A 381 0.23 -7.56 17.07
N THR A 382 1.42 -8.16 17.00
CA THR A 382 2.69 -7.45 16.80
C THR A 382 2.70 -6.69 15.49
N LYS A 383 3.04 -5.40 15.54
CA LYS A 383 3.25 -4.60 14.32
C LYS A 383 4.71 -4.68 13.94
N LYS A 384 4.93 -4.96 12.66
CA LYS A 384 6.26 -5.04 12.07
C LYS A 384 6.46 -3.84 11.19
N ILE A 385 7.68 -3.34 11.19
CA ILE A 385 8.16 -2.34 10.24
C ILE A 385 9.08 -3.08 9.26
N ARG A 386 8.88 -2.84 7.98
CA ARG A 386 9.66 -3.42 6.89
C ARG A 386 10.31 -2.30 6.10
N THR A 387 11.57 -2.52 5.75
CA THR A 387 12.32 -1.68 4.82
C THR A 387 12.51 -2.45 3.51
N GLN A 388 12.89 -1.75 2.44
CA GLN A 388 13.24 -2.41 1.18
C GLN A 388 14.55 -3.19 1.36
N GLN A 389 14.46 -4.52 1.38
CA GLN A 389 15.63 -5.40 1.49
C GLN A 389 16.58 -5.22 0.30
N ARG A 390 17.90 -5.44 0.52
CA ARG A 390 18.89 -5.53 -0.57
C ARG A 390 18.55 -6.73 -1.45
N ASN A 391 18.94 -6.67 -2.73
CA ASN A 391 18.56 -7.65 -3.73
C ASN A 391 18.79 -9.08 -3.20
N GLU A 392 17.72 -9.84 -2.97
CA GLU A 392 17.80 -11.24 -2.48
C GLU A 392 18.17 -12.22 -3.60
N GLY A 393 18.27 -11.73 -4.84
CA GLY A 393 18.52 -12.53 -6.03
C GLY A 393 17.26 -13.24 -6.51
N MET A 394 17.08 -13.32 -7.82
CA MET A 394 15.95 -14.03 -8.42
C MET A 394 16.46 -15.34 -9.02
N PRO A 395 16.11 -16.52 -8.49
CA PRO A 395 16.61 -17.80 -9.02
C PRO A 395 16.29 -18.04 -10.50
N ASP A 396 15.17 -17.49 -10.98
CA ASP A 396 14.71 -17.60 -12.37
C ASP A 396 15.38 -16.57 -13.30
N ASP A 397 16.28 -15.74 -12.78
CA ASP A 397 16.94 -14.69 -13.53
C ASP A 397 18.40 -15.08 -13.80
N PRO A 398 18.71 -15.62 -14.99
CA PRO A 398 20.05 -16.10 -15.32
C PRO A 398 21.11 -14.99 -15.38
N HIS A 399 20.70 -13.72 -15.28
CA HIS A 399 21.56 -12.55 -15.27
C HIS A 399 21.53 -11.81 -13.93
N ASP A 400 20.89 -12.36 -12.90
CA ASP A 400 20.96 -11.80 -11.56
C ASP A 400 22.38 -11.97 -11.00
N GLU A 401 22.91 -10.93 -10.38
CA GLU A 401 24.29 -10.90 -9.87
C GLU A 401 24.54 -12.02 -8.85
N LEU A 402 23.57 -12.31 -7.97
CA LEU A 402 23.68 -13.40 -7.01
C LEU A 402 23.56 -14.76 -7.70
N TYR A 403 22.70 -14.89 -8.71
CA TYR A 403 22.63 -16.09 -9.54
C TYR A 403 23.96 -16.36 -10.25
N LEU A 404 24.58 -15.33 -10.85
CA LEU A 404 25.88 -15.42 -11.52
C LEU A 404 27.00 -15.79 -10.54
N ILE A 405 27.04 -15.15 -9.36
CA ILE A 405 28.01 -15.49 -8.30
C ILE A 405 27.81 -16.93 -7.81
N GLN A 406 26.57 -17.38 -7.62
CA GLN A 406 26.26 -18.75 -7.18
C GLN A 406 26.60 -19.80 -8.24
N THR A 407 26.32 -19.53 -9.52
CA THR A 407 26.64 -20.45 -10.63
C THR A 407 28.13 -20.49 -10.95
N GLN A 408 28.85 -19.36 -10.87
CA GLN A 408 30.32 -19.35 -10.95
C GLN A 408 30.95 -20.16 -9.81
N ARG A 409 30.46 -20.02 -8.57
CA ARG A 409 30.96 -20.80 -7.43
C ARG A 409 30.68 -22.31 -7.56
N ARG A 410 29.54 -22.71 -8.11
CA ARG A 410 29.24 -24.12 -8.39
C ARG A 410 30.12 -24.68 -9.51
N GLY A 411 30.32 -23.92 -10.59
CA GLY A 411 31.21 -24.31 -11.69
C GLY A 411 32.64 -24.59 -11.20
N VAL A 412 33.17 -23.77 -10.30
CA VAL A 412 34.51 -23.98 -9.70
C VAL A 412 34.56 -25.22 -8.82
N LYS A 413 33.48 -25.51 -8.06
CA LYS A 413 33.40 -26.68 -7.18
C LYS A 413 33.28 -27.99 -7.95
N ASP A 414 32.56 -27.99 -9.06
CA ASP A 414 32.41 -29.16 -9.94
C ASP A 414 33.70 -29.46 -10.74
N THR A 415 34.54 -28.46 -11.01
CA THR A 415 35.91 -28.68 -11.54
C THR A 415 36.93 -29.11 -10.47
N ALA A 416 36.65 -28.92 -9.18
CA ALA A 416 37.54 -29.30 -8.08
C ALA A 416 37.30 -30.73 -7.57
N GLU A 417 36.18 -31.36 -7.94
CA GLU A 417 35.84 -32.75 -7.62
C GLU A 417 35.83 -33.63 -8.89
N GLY A 418 36.98 -33.71 -9.58
CA GLY A 418 37.27 -34.69 -10.61
C GLY A 418 38.61 -35.39 -10.32
N PRO A 419 38.75 -36.71 -10.56
CA PRO A 419 39.93 -37.45 -10.16
C PRO A 419 41.16 -37.05 -11.01
N SER A 420 42.30 -37.05 -10.35
CA SER A 420 43.62 -36.63 -10.83
C SER A 420 44.13 -37.35 -12.09
N GLU A 421 44.91 -36.58 -12.87
CA GLU A 421 45.92 -36.96 -13.88
C GLU A 421 45.48 -37.21 -15.35
N GLN A 422 45.77 -36.27 -16.26
CA GLN A 422 46.94 -36.29 -17.18
C GLN A 422 46.89 -35.16 -18.22
N SER A 423 48.07 -34.64 -18.52
CA SER A 423 48.42 -33.58 -19.48
C SER A 423 48.00 -33.86 -20.92
N PHE A 424 47.55 -32.83 -21.65
CA PHE A 424 48.04 -32.48 -23.00
C PHE A 424 47.73 -31.00 -23.31
N ALA A 425 48.77 -30.30 -23.76
CA ALA A 425 48.69 -28.95 -24.34
C ALA A 425 48.37 -29.04 -25.84
N GLU A 426 47.61 -28.08 -26.37
CA GLU A 426 47.93 -27.23 -27.54
C GLU A 426 46.68 -26.52 -28.11
N ASP A 427 46.78 -25.18 -28.17
CA ASP A 427 46.30 -24.20 -29.15
C ASP A 427 44.86 -24.18 -29.69
N SER A 428 44.15 -23.06 -29.46
CA SER A 428 44.11 -21.96 -30.46
C SER A 428 43.13 -20.82 -30.08
N HIS A 429 43.69 -19.61 -30.15
CA HIS A 429 43.17 -18.25 -30.04
C HIS A 429 41.77 -17.95 -30.62
N LEU A 430 41.05 -16.98 -30.01
CA LEU A 430 40.82 -15.63 -30.59
C LEU A 430 39.99 -14.69 -29.68
N ASN A 431 40.65 -13.58 -29.30
CA ASN A 431 40.19 -12.19 -29.19
C ASN A 431 39.22 -11.73 -28.09
N THR A 432 39.81 -11.19 -27.02
CA THR A 432 39.36 -9.93 -26.40
C THR A 432 40.55 -8.98 -26.34
N SER A 433 40.55 -7.95 -27.18
CA SER A 433 41.60 -6.93 -27.22
C SER A 433 41.20 -5.71 -26.40
N ILE A 434 42.10 -5.39 -25.47
CA ILE A 434 42.64 -4.05 -25.17
C ILE A 434 41.67 -3.07 -24.50
N LEU A 435 41.91 -2.85 -23.19
CA LEU A 435 42.61 -1.64 -22.71
C LEU A 435 43.37 -2.00 -21.42
N ASP A 436 44.69 -2.07 -21.53
CA ASP A 436 45.65 -2.06 -20.42
C ASP A 436 46.01 -0.61 -20.09
N ASP A 437 46.18 -0.30 -18.80
CA ASP A 437 47.30 0.52 -18.30
C ASP A 437 47.52 0.21 -16.80
N ASP A 438 48.56 -0.58 -16.58
CA ASP A 438 49.45 -0.78 -15.44
C ASP A 438 49.13 -0.14 -14.06
N ILE A 439 49.04 -0.98 -13.03
CA ILE A 439 49.83 -0.88 -11.78
C ILE A 439 50.13 -2.32 -11.31
N ASP A 440 51.40 -2.69 -11.37
CA ASP A 440 51.97 -3.87 -10.72
C ASP A 440 52.24 -3.52 -9.25
N SER A 441 51.41 -4.05 -8.36
CA SER A 441 51.78 -4.28 -6.96
C SER A 441 51.13 -5.58 -6.52
N THR A 442 51.97 -6.59 -6.39
CA THR A 442 51.71 -7.91 -5.82
C THR A 442 51.06 -7.80 -4.44
N ASP A 443 49.74 -7.86 -4.40
CA ASP A 443 48.96 -8.29 -3.24
C ASP A 443 47.82 -9.18 -3.76
N PRO A 444 47.52 -10.32 -3.10
CA PRO A 444 46.37 -11.12 -3.48
C PRO A 444 45.12 -10.24 -3.39
N PRO A 445 44.15 -10.37 -4.32
CA PRO A 445 42.91 -9.60 -4.22
C PRO A 445 42.33 -9.87 -2.82
N PRO A 446 41.97 -8.82 -2.06
CA PRO A 446 41.42 -9.04 -0.73
C PRO A 446 40.23 -9.95 -0.92
N SER A 447 40.24 -11.07 -0.18
CA SER A 447 39.02 -11.84 0.02
C SER A 447 37.95 -10.82 0.39
N ILE A 448 37.01 -10.56 -0.53
CA ILE A 448 35.83 -9.75 -0.24
C ILE A 448 35.04 -10.61 0.72
N SER A 449 35.43 -10.50 1.98
CA SER A 449 34.60 -10.82 3.11
C SER A 449 33.42 -9.88 2.97
N ILE A 450 32.33 -10.39 2.41
CA ILE A 450 31.00 -9.80 2.57
C ILE A 450 30.67 -9.93 4.05
N LYS A 451 31.30 -9.07 4.83
CA LYS A 451 30.97 -8.65 6.18
C LYS A 451 31.05 -7.13 6.18
N GLU A 452 30.38 -6.50 5.21
CA GLU A 452 29.78 -5.21 5.52
C GLU A 452 28.75 -5.52 6.61
N VAL A 453 29.07 -5.08 7.82
CA VAL A 453 28.25 -5.21 9.01
C VAL A 453 26.85 -4.68 8.70
N GLU A 454 25.90 -5.61 8.65
CA GLU A 454 24.47 -5.37 8.58
C GLU A 454 24.07 -4.40 9.69
N GLN A 455 23.70 -3.18 9.32
CA GLN A 455 22.69 -2.45 10.09
C GLN A 455 21.34 -2.79 9.48
N ASP A 456 20.97 -4.08 9.55
CA ASP A 456 19.56 -4.40 9.68
C ASP A 456 19.08 -3.61 10.90
N LEU A 457 18.18 -2.65 10.68
CA LEU A 457 17.54 -2.02 11.81
C LEU A 457 16.88 -3.13 12.61
N ASN A 458 17.24 -3.21 13.88
CA ASN A 458 16.44 -3.89 14.87
C ASN A 458 15.14 -3.08 15.02
N CYS A 459 14.28 -3.15 14.01
CA CYS A 459 13.04 -2.39 13.90
C CYS A 459 11.92 -3.06 14.69
N ASP A 460 12.29 -3.74 15.77
CA ASP A 460 11.40 -4.33 16.76
C ASP A 460 10.73 -3.25 17.62
N GLN A 461 11.27 -2.03 17.62
CA GLN A 461 10.60 -0.90 18.25
C GLN A 461 9.43 -0.43 17.39
N LEU A 462 8.26 -0.52 17.98
CA LEU A 462 7.02 -0.01 17.44
C LEU A 462 7.10 1.52 17.33
N LEU A 463 6.89 2.08 16.13
CA LEU A 463 6.98 3.53 15.88
C LEU A 463 5.61 4.15 15.62
N GLY A 464 5.34 5.27 16.28
CA GLY A 464 4.26 6.17 15.90
C GLY A 464 4.54 6.81 14.52
N ILE A 465 3.50 7.26 13.83
CA ILE A 465 3.62 7.83 12.48
C ILE A 465 4.59 9.02 12.45
N ASP A 466 4.53 9.90 13.44
CA ASP A 466 5.42 11.06 13.57
C ASP A 466 6.90 10.66 13.72
N GLN A 467 7.19 9.68 14.58
CA GLN A 467 8.54 9.13 14.73
C GLN A 467 9.02 8.45 13.45
N ALA A 468 8.13 7.72 12.76
CA ALA A 468 8.45 7.05 11.51
C ALA A 468 8.71 8.05 10.37
N ILE A 469 8.01 9.19 10.33
CA ILE A 469 8.31 10.30 9.40
C ILE A 469 9.73 10.82 9.63
N VAL A 470 10.07 11.17 10.88
CA VAL A 470 11.41 11.65 11.23
C VAL A 470 12.46 10.61 10.85
N GLN A 471 12.24 9.34 11.20
CA GLN A 471 13.18 8.27 10.89
C GLN A 471 13.34 8.04 9.37
N SER A 472 12.27 8.17 8.58
CA SER A 472 12.34 8.12 7.12
C SER A 472 13.21 9.25 6.58
N ILE A 473 12.96 10.48 7.02
CA ILE A 473 13.69 11.68 6.56
C ILE A 473 15.16 11.62 6.96
N GLU A 474 15.48 11.18 8.17
CA GLU A 474 16.87 11.06 8.63
C GLU A 474 17.71 10.07 7.81
N ARG A 475 17.07 9.17 7.06
CA ARG A 475 17.74 8.25 6.13
C ARG A 475 18.01 8.83 4.73
N CYS A 476 17.66 10.10 4.50
CA CYS A 476 18.08 10.82 3.31
C CYS A 476 19.61 10.96 3.26
N ASP A 477 20.19 10.90 2.06
CA ASP A 477 21.65 10.84 1.87
C ASP A 477 22.38 12.15 2.17
N CYS A 478 21.68 13.30 2.11
CA CYS A 478 22.25 14.62 2.37
C CYS A 478 21.28 15.55 3.10
N ASP A 479 21.83 16.57 3.76
CA ASP A 479 21.07 17.54 4.55
C ASP A 479 20.16 18.43 3.69
N GLU A 480 20.52 18.70 2.43
CA GLU A 480 19.65 19.42 1.50
C GLU A 480 18.34 18.65 1.28
N LEU A 481 18.45 17.35 1.05
CA LEU A 481 17.29 16.49 0.88
C LEU A 481 16.45 16.44 2.17
N LYS A 482 17.09 16.34 3.34
CA LYS A 482 16.39 16.39 4.63
C LYS A 482 15.60 17.69 4.79
N MET A 483 16.18 18.83 4.46
CA MET A 483 15.50 20.14 4.51
C MET A 483 14.27 20.18 3.59
N LYS A 484 14.37 19.63 2.37
CA LYS A 484 13.23 19.52 1.44
C LYS A 484 12.13 18.59 2.00
N MET A 485 12.51 17.45 2.56
CA MET A 485 11.53 16.49 3.08
C MET A 485 10.84 16.97 4.37
N TYR A 486 11.55 17.69 5.23
CA TYR A 486 10.93 18.32 6.40
C TYR A 486 10.04 19.51 6.01
N SER A 487 10.30 20.20 4.90
CA SER A 487 9.49 21.34 4.46
C SER A 487 8.16 20.94 3.82
N CYS A 488 8.08 19.75 3.22
CA CYS A 488 6.89 19.28 2.52
C CYS A 488 6.57 17.82 2.90
N ILE A 489 5.50 17.63 3.68
CA ILE A 489 4.99 16.31 4.06
C ILE A 489 3.63 16.11 3.38
N LEU A 490 3.55 15.10 2.53
CA LEU A 490 2.34 14.78 1.77
C LEU A 490 1.62 13.60 2.42
N LEU A 491 0.45 13.86 3.01
CA LEU A 491 -0.41 12.83 3.58
C LEU A 491 -1.45 12.36 2.54
N VAL A 492 -1.40 11.08 2.21
CA VAL A 492 -2.36 10.40 1.32
C VAL A 492 -2.97 9.15 1.99
N GLY A 493 -3.91 8.51 1.30
CA GLY A 493 -4.59 7.33 1.81
C GLY A 493 -5.85 7.67 2.63
N GLY A 494 -6.60 6.63 2.99
CA GLY A 494 -7.91 6.78 3.66
C GLY A 494 -7.90 6.53 5.18
N GLY A 495 -6.79 6.03 5.73
CA GLY A 495 -6.69 5.56 7.11
C GLY A 495 -6.51 6.67 8.14
N MET A 496 -6.09 7.87 7.71
CA MET A 496 -5.82 9.02 8.59
C MET A 496 -6.58 10.29 8.13
N MET A 497 -7.87 10.15 7.85
CA MET A 497 -8.76 11.26 7.43
C MET A 497 -9.52 11.91 8.60
N PHE A 498 -8.95 11.91 9.80
CA PHE A 498 -9.59 12.43 11.00
C PHE A 498 -9.54 13.97 11.07
N THR A 499 -10.63 14.59 11.50
CA THR A 499 -10.68 16.05 11.72
C THR A 499 -9.62 16.47 12.74
N GLY A 500 -8.82 17.50 12.43
CA GLY A 500 -7.78 18.03 13.32
C GLY A 500 -6.41 17.37 13.19
N ILE A 501 -6.28 16.30 12.39
CA ILE A 501 -5.01 15.58 12.20
C ILE A 501 -3.87 16.46 11.70
N HIS A 502 -4.17 17.41 10.81
CA HIS A 502 -3.18 18.35 10.28
C HIS A 502 -2.47 19.11 11.40
N THR A 503 -3.25 19.75 12.29
CA THR A 503 -2.73 20.53 13.42
C THR A 503 -2.00 19.64 14.41
N TRP A 504 -2.54 18.46 14.69
CA TRP A 504 -1.92 17.51 15.61
C TRP A 504 -0.53 17.06 15.12
N LEU A 505 -0.45 16.58 13.88
CA LEU A 505 0.79 16.12 13.28
C LEU A 505 1.82 17.26 13.16
N ARG A 506 1.38 18.47 12.78
CA ARG A 506 2.25 19.66 12.74
C ARG A 506 2.89 19.93 14.10
N ASN A 507 2.10 19.94 15.17
CA ASN A 507 2.60 20.22 16.51
C ASN A 507 3.59 19.14 16.99
N ARG A 508 3.29 17.86 16.71
CA ARG A 508 4.17 16.73 17.04
C ARG A 508 5.52 16.83 16.33
N LEU A 509 5.49 17.06 15.01
CA LEU A 509 6.70 17.16 14.20
C LEU A 509 7.51 18.41 14.54
N GLN A 510 6.88 19.55 14.81
CA GLN A 510 7.60 20.77 15.18
C GLN A 510 8.54 20.58 16.39
N VAL A 511 8.16 19.72 17.34
CA VAL A 511 8.98 19.37 18.50
C VAL A 511 10.07 18.35 18.15
N GLN A 512 9.78 17.38 17.29
CA GLN A 512 10.69 16.28 16.96
C GLN A 512 11.72 16.63 15.88
N ILE A 513 11.43 17.59 14.99
CA ILE A 513 12.35 18.01 13.93
C ILE A 513 13.63 18.59 14.57
N PRO A 514 14.82 18.09 14.17
CA PRO A 514 16.09 18.64 14.64
C PRO A 514 16.20 20.14 14.37
N ILE A 515 16.76 20.89 15.33
CA ILE A 515 16.82 22.36 15.30
C ILE A 515 17.42 22.88 13.98
N MET A 516 18.44 22.19 13.46
CA MET A 516 19.12 22.55 12.21
C MET A 516 18.23 22.49 10.95
N PHE A 517 17.14 21.69 10.97
CA PHE A 517 16.21 21.53 9.86
C PHE A 517 14.83 22.16 10.14
N ARG A 518 14.67 22.79 11.32
CA ARG A 518 13.39 23.35 11.74
C ARG A 518 13.09 24.62 10.95
N ASN A 519 12.25 24.49 9.94
CA ASN A 519 11.67 25.61 9.23
C ASN A 519 10.34 26.01 9.90
N GLU A 520 10.11 27.30 10.17
CA GLU A 520 8.84 27.79 10.72
C GLU A 520 7.64 27.54 9.80
N GLN A 521 7.91 27.40 8.49
CA GLN A 521 6.89 27.35 7.44
C GLN A 521 6.74 25.99 6.76
N PHE A 522 7.12 24.88 7.41
CA PHE A 522 6.86 23.57 6.78
C PHE A 522 5.36 23.29 6.60
N GLU A 523 5.03 22.62 5.50
CA GLU A 523 3.67 22.33 5.08
C GLU A 523 3.35 20.85 5.21
N ILE A 524 2.15 20.55 5.74
CA ILE A 524 1.57 19.21 5.73
C ILE A 524 0.37 19.23 4.78
N ILE A 525 0.55 18.64 3.61
CA ILE A 525 -0.49 18.59 2.57
C ILE A 525 -1.39 17.39 2.85
N THR A 526 -2.60 17.64 3.35
CA THR A 526 -3.58 16.56 3.65
C THR A 526 -4.68 16.42 2.61
N ARG A 527 -4.92 17.45 1.79
CA ARG A 527 -5.91 17.48 0.71
C ARG A 527 -5.31 18.20 -0.50
N PRO A 528 -4.38 17.57 -1.23
CA PRO A 528 -3.74 18.22 -2.36
C PRO A 528 -4.77 18.61 -3.41
N LYS A 529 -4.77 19.87 -3.86
CA LYS A 529 -5.71 20.40 -4.87
C LYS A 529 -7.20 20.12 -4.54
N ASP A 530 -7.55 20.15 -3.25
CA ASP A 530 -8.89 19.82 -2.73
C ASP A 530 -9.41 18.42 -3.13
N MET A 531 -8.50 17.53 -3.55
CA MET A 531 -8.82 16.16 -3.95
C MET A 531 -8.92 15.23 -2.74
N ASP A 532 -9.75 14.19 -2.87
CA ASP A 532 -9.79 13.08 -1.93
C ASP A 532 -8.42 12.37 -1.84
N PRO A 533 -7.79 12.31 -0.65
CA PRO A 533 -6.48 11.67 -0.47
C PRO A 533 -6.43 10.20 -0.88
N ARG A 534 -7.59 9.53 -0.93
CA ARG A 534 -7.74 8.14 -1.38
C ARG A 534 -7.52 7.98 -2.89
N VAL A 535 -7.62 9.06 -3.66
CA VAL A 535 -7.56 9.05 -5.13
C VAL A 535 -6.23 9.60 -5.65
N THR A 536 -5.48 10.37 -4.85
CA THR A 536 -4.24 11.05 -5.24
C THR A 536 -3.26 10.17 -6.00
N VAL A 537 -2.95 8.99 -5.45
CA VAL A 537 -2.02 8.04 -6.06
C VAL A 537 -2.48 7.58 -7.45
N TRP A 538 -3.77 7.20 -7.57
CA TRP A 538 -4.33 6.76 -8.86
C TRP A 538 -4.29 7.91 -9.88
N LYS A 539 -4.60 9.13 -9.44
CA LYS A 539 -4.60 10.29 -10.33
C LYS A 539 -3.19 10.61 -10.84
N GLY A 540 -2.17 10.51 -9.99
CA GLY A 540 -0.79 10.72 -10.44
C GLY A 540 -0.29 9.64 -11.38
N ALA A 541 -0.67 8.38 -11.15
CA ALA A 541 -0.38 7.29 -12.11
C ALA A 541 -1.03 7.56 -13.49
N ALA A 542 -2.28 8.05 -13.51
CA ALA A 542 -2.96 8.46 -14.75
C ALA A 542 -2.23 9.61 -15.46
N LEU A 543 -1.84 10.67 -14.73
CA LEU A 543 -1.12 11.81 -15.28
C LEU A 543 0.24 11.39 -15.85
N MET A 544 1.01 10.65 -15.06
CA MET A 544 2.34 10.18 -15.44
C MET A 544 2.31 9.26 -16.68
N SER A 545 1.27 8.45 -16.83
CA SER A 545 1.11 7.55 -17.98
C SER A 545 0.99 8.25 -19.33
N CYS A 546 0.68 9.55 -19.31
CA CYS A 546 0.47 10.38 -20.49
C CYS A 546 1.66 11.32 -20.78
N LEU A 547 2.73 11.25 -19.98
CA LEU A 547 3.94 12.03 -20.22
C LEU A 547 4.74 11.45 -21.39
N ASP A 548 5.45 12.31 -22.13
CA ASP A 548 6.30 11.88 -23.24
C ASP A 548 7.41 10.92 -22.78
N THR A 549 8.00 11.19 -21.59
CA THR A 549 9.00 10.32 -20.97
C THR A 549 8.46 8.94 -20.60
N ALA A 550 7.15 8.81 -20.37
CA ALA A 550 6.56 7.53 -20.01
C ALA A 550 6.54 6.52 -21.17
N GLN A 551 6.79 6.97 -22.40
CA GLN A 551 6.84 6.11 -23.58
C GLN A 551 7.93 5.03 -23.47
N GLU A 552 9.02 5.30 -22.75
CA GLU A 552 10.14 4.38 -22.56
C GLU A 552 9.84 3.25 -21.56
N PHE A 553 8.91 3.47 -20.63
CA PHE A 553 8.61 2.52 -19.55
C PHE A 553 7.66 1.38 -19.95
N TRP A 554 7.03 1.45 -21.12
CA TRP A 554 6.06 0.44 -21.55
C TRP A 554 6.74 -0.88 -21.93
N ILE A 555 6.40 -1.92 -21.19
CA ILE A 555 6.80 -3.31 -21.40
C ILE A 555 5.74 -3.99 -22.27
N LYS A 556 6.14 -4.45 -23.45
CA LYS A 556 5.24 -5.17 -24.38
C LYS A 556 5.20 -6.66 -24.04
N GLN A 557 4.10 -7.32 -24.37
CA GLN A 557 3.94 -8.77 -24.17
C GLN A 557 5.09 -9.59 -24.81
N LYS A 558 5.51 -9.24 -26.05
CA LYS A 558 6.62 -9.91 -26.73
C LYS A 558 7.98 -9.73 -26.04
N GLU A 559 8.21 -8.55 -25.46
CA GLU A 559 9.44 -8.26 -24.71
C GLU A 559 9.45 -9.07 -23.42
N TRP A 560 8.33 -9.10 -22.70
CA TRP A 560 8.17 -9.90 -21.49
C TRP A 560 8.34 -11.40 -21.75
N ALA A 561 7.75 -11.94 -22.82
CA ALA A 561 7.91 -13.34 -23.19
C ALA A 561 9.37 -13.71 -23.52
N LYS A 562 10.15 -12.78 -24.07
CA LYS A 562 11.54 -13.02 -24.47
C LYS A 562 12.54 -12.82 -23.33
N TYR A 563 12.34 -11.79 -22.51
CA TYR A 563 13.35 -11.31 -21.55
C TYR A 563 12.87 -11.39 -20.10
N SER A 564 11.58 -11.60 -19.86
CA SER A 564 10.98 -11.74 -18.52
C SER A 564 11.41 -10.61 -17.58
N VAL A 565 11.75 -10.93 -16.34
CA VAL A 565 12.16 -10.00 -15.27
C VAL A 565 13.28 -9.05 -15.68
N LYS A 566 14.15 -9.43 -16.64
CA LYS A 566 15.22 -8.55 -17.12
C LYS A 566 14.68 -7.22 -17.66
N VAL A 567 13.50 -7.20 -18.30
CA VAL A 567 12.92 -5.96 -18.82
C VAL A 567 12.62 -4.97 -17.70
N LEU A 568 12.33 -5.43 -16.48
CA LEU A 568 12.09 -4.54 -15.33
C LEU A 568 13.37 -3.82 -14.90
N ARG A 569 14.56 -4.40 -15.08
CA ARG A 569 15.83 -3.68 -14.84
C ARG A 569 16.04 -2.52 -15.79
N GLU A 570 15.56 -2.65 -17.03
CA GLU A 570 15.82 -1.68 -18.10
C GLU A 570 14.70 -0.63 -18.20
N LYS A 571 13.45 -1.01 -17.96
CA LYS A 571 12.26 -0.17 -18.21
C LYS A 571 11.51 0.26 -16.96
N ALA A 572 11.83 -0.25 -15.77
CA ALA A 572 11.18 0.27 -14.57
C ALA A 572 11.64 1.71 -14.30
N PRO A 573 10.72 2.65 -14.04
CA PRO A 573 11.03 4.05 -13.71
C PRO A 573 11.58 4.22 -12.28
N PHE A 574 12.07 3.14 -11.69
CA PHE A 574 12.69 3.08 -10.37
C PHE A 574 13.78 2.00 -10.42
N THR A 575 14.75 2.08 -9.53
CA THR A 575 15.79 1.05 -9.40
C THR A 575 15.15 -0.28 -9.00
N TRP A 576 14.94 -1.17 -9.98
CA TRP A 576 14.42 -2.53 -9.80
C TRP A 576 15.34 -3.32 -8.88
#